data_AF-A0A0F7S1S2-F1
#
_entry.id   AF-A0A0F7S1S2-F1
#
_cell.length_a   1.000
_cell.length_b   1.000
_cell.length_c   1.000
_cell.angle_alpha   90.00
_cell.angle_beta   90.00
_cell.angle_gamma   90.00
#
_symmetry.space_group_name_H-M   'P 1'
#
loop_
_entity.id
_entity.type
_entity.pdbx_description
1 polymer ?
#
loop_
_entity_poly.entity_id
_entity_poly.type
_entity_poly.pdbx_seq_one_letter_code
_entity_poly.pdbx_strand_id
1 'polypeptide(L)' 'MNLNAQMSLLQSYGNDIGGFAGPLPSPELFVRWIQSGITQPRFCIHSFKPCKEDPAGVKLNNLPWMYPEVV' A
#
# COMPACT_ATOMS: atom_id res chain seq x y z
N MET A 1 -6.00 12.86 -1.40
CA MET A 1 -5.17 13.28 -2.56
C MET A 1 -5.79 12.83 -3.89
N ASN A 2 -6.24 11.57 -4.01
CA ASN A 2 -6.79 11.01 -5.27
C ASN A 2 -7.90 11.82 -5.95
N LEU A 3 -8.89 12.33 -5.20
CA LEU A 3 -10.00 13.08 -5.81
C LEU A 3 -9.49 14.34 -6.52
N ASN A 4 -8.69 15.14 -5.83
CA ASN A 4 -8.13 16.38 -6.40
C ASN A 4 -7.25 16.06 -7.61
N ALA A 5 -6.40 15.04 -7.53
CA ALA A 5 -5.56 14.62 -8.65
C ALA A 5 -6.40 14.25 -9.90
N GLN A 6 -7.49 13.52 -9.72
CA GLN A 6 -8.40 13.16 -10.81
C GLN A 6 -9.13 14.38 -11.39
N MET A 7 -9.60 15.30 -10.55
CA MET A 7 -10.19 16.57 -10.99
C MET A 7 -9.18 17.47 -11.72
N SER A 8 -7.89 17.31 -11.43
CA SER A 8 -6.78 17.99 -12.12
C SER A 8 -6.21 17.21 -13.30
N LEU A 9 -6.96 16.25 -13.86
CA LEU A 9 -6.59 15.45 -15.04
C LEU A 9 -5.35 14.55 -14.86
N LEU A 10 -4.95 14.25 -13.62
CA LEU A 10 -3.90 13.26 -13.32
C LEU A 10 -4.50 11.85 -13.31
N GLN A 11 -4.82 11.33 -14.49
CA GLN A 11 -5.57 10.09 -14.69
C GLN A 11 -4.86 8.81 -14.20
N SER A 12 -3.55 8.86 -13.96
CA SER A 12 -2.75 7.69 -13.53
C SER A 12 -2.20 7.84 -12.10
N TYR A 13 -2.84 8.69 -11.29
CA TYR A 13 -2.46 8.94 -9.90
C TYR A 13 -3.03 7.89 -8.94
N GLY A 14 -2.25 7.50 -7.92
CA GLY A 14 -2.71 6.65 -6.82
C GLY A 14 -1.66 6.52 -5.72
N ASN A 15 -2.10 6.16 -4.52
CA ASN A 15 -1.22 6.03 -3.34
C ASN A 15 -0.74 4.58 -3.18
N ASP A 16 0.28 4.39 -2.34
CA ASP A 16 0.78 3.07 -2.01
C ASP A 16 -0.19 2.37 -1.04
N ILE A 17 -0.82 1.30 -1.53
CA ILE A 17 -1.73 0.44 -0.77
C ILE A 17 -0.92 -0.33 0.26
N GLY A 18 -1.39 -0.35 1.51
CA GLY A 18 -0.60 -0.92 2.62
C GLY A 18 0.29 0.11 3.32
N GLY A 19 0.42 1.31 2.77
CA GLY A 19 1.30 2.34 3.32
C GLY A 19 2.76 2.07 2.94
N PHE A 20 3.55 3.13 2.87
CA PHE A 20 4.93 3.02 2.39
C PHE A 20 5.95 2.85 3.52
N ALA A 21 5.74 3.52 4.65
CA ALA A 21 6.69 3.59 5.75
C ALA A 21 6.00 3.39 7.11
N GLY A 22 6.76 2.94 8.10
CA GLY A 22 6.26 2.64 9.44
C GLY A 22 5.96 1.15 9.63
N PRO A 23 5.26 0.78 10.72
CA PRO A 23 4.88 -0.60 10.98
C PRO A 23 3.87 -1.12 9.94
N LEU A 24 3.82 -2.45 9.78
CA LEU A 24 2.82 -3.10 8.94
C LEU A 24 1.38 -2.76 9.41
N PRO A 25 0.44 -2.50 8.49
CA PRO A 25 -0.96 -2.23 8.84
C PRO A 25 -1.61 -3.50 9.43
N SER A 26 -2.60 -3.39 10.31
CA SER A 26 -3.34 -4.58 10.76
C SER A 26 -4.06 -5.28 9.58
N PRO A 27 -4.43 -6.58 9.70
CA PRO A 27 -5.16 -7.30 8.65
C PRO A 27 -6.43 -6.56 8.20
N GLU A 28 -7.21 -6.04 9.15
CA GLU A 28 -8.41 -5.25 8.85
C GLU A 28 -8.07 -3.99 8.05
N LEU A 29 -7.09 -3.20 8.50
CA LEU A 29 -6.71 -1.97 7.82
C LEU A 29 -6.20 -2.24 6.40
N PHE A 30 -5.41 -3.30 6.23
CA PHE A 30 -4.88 -3.69 4.93
C PHE A 30 -6.00 -4.07 3.95
N VAL A 31 -6.97 -4.88 4.39
CA VAL A 31 -8.14 -5.24 3.58
C VAL A 31 -8.95 -4.01 3.19
N ARG A 32 -9.16 -3.06 4.12
CA ARG A 32 -9.88 -1.81 3.80
C ARG A 32 -9.16 -0.98 2.74
N TRP A 33 -7.84 -0.91 2.80
CA TRP A 33 -7.05 -0.22 1.79
C TRP A 33 -7.09 -0.90 0.43
N ILE A 34 -7.05 -2.24 0.38
CA ILE A 34 -7.24 -2.99 -0.86
C ILE A 34 -8.63 -2.71 -1.43
N GLN A 35 -9.69 -2.88 -0.64
CA GLN A 35 -11.08 -2.64 -1.06
C GLN A 35 -11.28 -1.24 -1.62
N SER A 36 -10.66 -0.23 -1.00
CA SER A 36 -10.72 1.15 -1.50
C SER A 36 -9.80 1.40 -2.70
N GLY A 37 -8.69 0.67 -2.81
CA GLY A 37 -7.66 0.84 -3.83
C GLY A 37 -8.02 0.22 -5.16
N ILE A 38 -8.73 -0.91 -5.18
CA ILE A 38 -9.03 -1.66 -6.42
C ILE A 38 -9.84 -0.85 -7.44
N THR A 39 -10.57 0.17 -7.00
CA THR A 39 -11.34 1.06 -7.87
C THR A 39 -10.58 2.35 -8.24
N GLN A 40 -9.33 2.50 -7.81
CA GLN A 40 -8.50 3.67 -8.13
C GLN A 40 -7.72 3.42 -9.43
N PRO A 41 -7.44 4.46 -10.22
CA PRO A 41 -6.81 4.30 -11.53
C PRO A 41 -5.37 3.78 -11.47
N ARG A 42 -4.69 3.95 -10.33
CA ARG A 42 -3.40 3.30 -10.05
C ARG A 42 -3.52 2.48 -8.77
N PHE A 43 -3.38 1.17 -8.91
CA PHE A 43 -3.25 0.23 -7.80
C PHE A 43 -1.79 -0.23 -7.68
N CYS A 44 -1.15 0.05 -6.54
CA CYS A 44 0.22 -0.37 -6.30
C CYS A 44 0.43 -0.63 -4.80
N ILE A 45 0.95 -1.82 -4.48
CA ILE A 45 1.46 -2.13 -3.14
C ILE A 45 2.96 -1.87 -3.18
N HIS A 46 3.45 -1.06 -2.24
CA HIS A 46 4.85 -0.67 -2.16
C HIS A 46 5.32 -0.62 -0.71
N SER A 47 6.63 -0.63 -0.49
CA SER A 47 7.24 -0.65 0.84
C SER A 47 8.56 0.11 0.81
N PHE A 48 8.94 0.68 1.95
CA PHE A 48 10.19 1.41 2.08
C PHE A 48 11.39 0.55 1.74
N LYS A 49 12.45 1.19 1.26
CA LYS A 49 13.72 0.52 0.97
C LYS A 49 14.32 -0.10 2.25
N PRO A 50 15.10 -1.17 2.13
CA PRO A 50 15.85 -1.73 3.25
C PRO A 50 16.73 -0.67 3.94
N CYS A 51 16.83 -0.72 5.26
CA CYS A 51 17.72 0.13 6.07
C CYS A 51 18.81 -0.70 6.74
N LYS A 52 19.84 -0.06 7.33
CA LYS A 52 20.98 -0.79 7.90
C LYS A 52 20.56 -1.76 9.00
N GLU A 53 19.46 -1.48 9.70
CA GLU A 53 18.91 -2.32 10.76
C GLU A 53 18.00 -3.44 10.23
N ASP A 54 17.44 -3.28 9.01
CA ASP A 54 16.68 -4.31 8.28
C ASP A 54 17.14 -4.36 6.81
N PRO A 55 18.31 -5.01 6.54
CA PRO A 55 18.96 -5.00 5.23
C PRO A 55 18.16 -5.68 4.12
N ALA A 56 17.16 -6.48 4.47
CA ALA A 56 16.27 -7.14 3.52
C ALA A 56 14.91 -6.42 3.38
N GLY A 57 14.62 -5.43 4.24
CA GLY A 57 13.30 -4.78 4.32
C GLY A 57 12.17 -5.74 4.72
N VAL A 58 12.50 -6.98 5.09
CA VAL A 58 11.54 -8.09 5.19
C VAL A 58 10.58 -7.88 6.34
N LYS A 59 10.97 -7.16 7.39
CA LYS A 59 10.08 -6.93 8.54
C LYS A 59 8.91 -5.99 8.21
N LEU A 60 9.01 -5.20 7.14
CA LEU A 60 8.07 -4.14 6.80
C LEU A 60 7.61 -4.18 5.34
N ASN A 61 7.78 -5.33 4.67
CA ASN A 61 7.30 -5.52 3.30
C ASN A 61 5.80 -5.81 3.29
N ASN A 62 5.01 -4.89 2.74
CA ASN A 62 3.61 -5.10 2.43
C ASN A 62 3.51 -6.05 1.23
N LEU A 63 3.07 -7.28 1.49
CA LEU A 63 2.87 -8.29 0.48
C LEU A 63 1.40 -8.71 0.44
N PRO A 64 0.83 -9.03 -0.73
CA PRO A 64 -0.56 -9.47 -0.82
C PRO A 64 -0.90 -10.68 0.07
N TRP A 65 0.07 -11.56 0.30
CA TRP A 65 -0.07 -12.80 1.08
C TRP A 65 0.43 -12.70 2.53
N MET A 66 0.61 -11.48 3.07
CA MET A 66 1.15 -11.27 4.42
C MET A 66 0.20 -11.74 5.55
N TYR A 67 -1.11 -11.81 5.30
CA TYR A 67 -2.14 -12.18 6.27
C TYR A 67 -2.97 -13.36 5.76
N PRO A 68 -2.54 -14.62 6.00
CA PRO A 68 -3.22 -15.82 5.49
C PRO A 68 -4.70 -15.95 5.87
N GLU A 69 -5.12 -15.30 6.95
CA GLU A 69 -6.49 -15.28 7.45
C GLU A 69 -7.47 -14.44 6.59
N VAL A 70 -6.97 -13.59 5.69
CA VAL A 70 -7.77 -12.72 4.82
C VAL A 70 -7.47 -12.88 3.32
N VAL A 71 -6.64 -13.87 2.96
CA VAL A 71 -6.26 -14.20 1.57
C VAL A 71 -7.26 -15.16 0.94
#